data_AF-A0A662LMV2-F1
#
_entry.id   AF-A0A662LMV2-F1
#
_cell.length_a   1.000
_cell.length_b   1.000
_cell.length_c   1.000
_cell.angle_alpha   90.00
_cell.angle_beta   90.00
_cell.angle_gamma   90.00
#
_symmetry.space_group_name_H-M   'P 1'
#
loop_
_entity.id
_entity.type
_entity.pdbx_description
1 polymer ?
#
loop_
_entity_poly.entity_id
_entity_poly.type
_entity_poly.pdbx_seq_one_letter_code
_entity_poly.pdbx_strand_id
1 'polypeptide(L)'
;MNNLNNVFNVVNGNLHQFQVRIIDTGEQYDTTLFNDGDPMVEFLDTTLNEAGQSISMFYVSSLIDHEPGSSLDLAGGISKWIIDGDTMDSIVDWLNDYFGYGR
;
A
#
# COMPACT_ATOMS: atom_id res chain seq x y z
N MET A 1 11.68 -15.08 12.72
CA MET A 1 10.95 -14.24 11.76
C MET A 1 10.43 -13.07 12.56
N ASN A 2 10.89 -11.84 12.26
CA ASN A 2 10.38 -10.66 12.95
C ASN A 2 8.91 -10.51 12.53
N ASN A 3 8.01 -10.42 13.50
CA ASN A 3 6.59 -10.09 13.30
C ASN A 3 6.53 -8.63 12.85
N LEU A 4 6.77 -8.37 11.57
CA LEU A 4 6.46 -7.08 10.96
C LEU A 4 4.98 -7.11 10.60
N ASN A 5 4.25 -6.07 11.02
CA ASN A 5 2.83 -5.95 10.69
C ASN A 5 2.71 -5.81 9.17
N ASN A 6 1.89 -6.65 8.54
CA ASN A 6 1.55 -6.57 7.12
C ASN A 6 0.59 -5.41 6.79
N VAL A 7 0.37 -4.51 7.75
CA VAL A 7 -0.50 -3.35 7.67
C VAL A 7 0.25 -2.11 8.14
N PHE A 8 0.14 -1.05 7.35
CA PHE A 8 0.73 0.26 7.62
C PHE A 8 -0.32 1.36 7.44
N ASN A 9 -0.61 2.10 8.51
CA ASN A 9 -1.57 3.19 8.45
C ASN A 9 -0.81 4.49 8.11
N VAL A 10 -1.29 5.20 7.09
CA VAL A 10 -0.66 6.42 6.60
C VAL A 10 -1.68 7.54 6.45
N VAL A 11 -1.19 8.77 6.48
CA VAL A 11 -1.97 9.98 6.21
C VAL A 11 -1.24 10.75 5.13
N ASN A 12 -1.90 11.00 4.00
CA ASN A 12 -1.28 11.78 2.92
C ASN A 12 -1.25 13.28 3.27
N GLY A 13 -0.63 14.07 2.40
CA GLY A 13 -0.53 15.53 2.51
C GLY A 13 -1.88 16.26 2.49
N ASN A 14 -2.95 15.60 2.05
CA ASN A 14 -4.33 16.11 2.12
C ASN A 14 -5.05 15.73 3.44
N LEU A 15 -4.32 15.18 4.41
CA LEU A 15 -4.84 14.68 5.68
C LEU A 15 -5.85 13.53 5.54
N HIS A 16 -5.84 12.86 4.38
CA HIS A 16 -6.68 11.70 4.10
C HIS A 16 -6.01 10.44 4.66
N GLN A 17 -6.78 9.63 5.39
CA GLN A 17 -6.28 8.43 6.06
C GLN A 17 -6.40 7.21 5.16
N PHE A 18 -5.33 6.42 5.12
CA PHE A 18 -5.28 5.15 4.42
C PHE A 18 -4.77 4.05 5.33
N GLN A 19 -5.23 2.84 5.04
CA GLN A 19 -4.56 1.62 5.42
C GLN A 19 -3.89 1.03 4.19
N VAL A 20 -2.61 0.71 4.31
CA VAL A 20 -1.81 0.04 3.28
C VAL A 20 -1.54 -1.37 3.78
N ARG A 21 -1.95 -2.39 3.03
CA ARG A 21 -1.87 -3.80 3.43
C ARG A 21 -1.09 -4.61 2.41
N ILE A 22 -0.17 -5.44 2.88
CA ILE A 22 0.48 -6.46 2.05
C ILE A 22 -0.47 -7.65 1.92
N ILE A 23 -0.63 -8.12 0.68
CA ILE A 23 -1.31 -9.36 0.32
C ILE A 23 -0.22 -10.35 -0.11
N ASP A 24 0.05 -11.34 0.73
CA ASP A 24 1.07 -12.35 0.46
C ASP A 24 0.61 -13.33 -0.63
N THR A 25 1.57 -14.00 -1.27
CA THR A 25 1.27 -15.12 -2.18
C THR A 25 0.54 -16.22 -1.43
N GLY A 26 -0.60 -16.65 -1.97
CA GLY A 26 -1.53 -17.61 -1.39
C GLY A 26 -2.57 -16.99 -0.45
N GLU A 27 -2.50 -15.69 -0.17
CA GLU A 27 -3.48 -15.00 0.68
C GLU A 27 -4.78 -14.71 -0.07
N GLN A 28 -5.90 -14.88 0.62
CA GLN A 28 -7.21 -14.47 0.14
C GLN A 28 -7.41 -12.97 0.38
N TYR A 29 -7.67 -12.21 -0.68
CA TYR A 29 -7.89 -10.75 -0.58
C TYR A 29 -9.30 -10.31 -0.98
N ASP A 30 -10.10 -11.18 -1.59
CA ASP A 30 -11.54 -11.01 -1.78
C ASP A 30 -12.26 -12.31 -1.40
N THR A 31 -13.57 -12.27 -1.22
CA THR A 31 -14.46 -13.43 -1.02
C THR A 31 -14.20 -14.63 -1.93
N THR A 32 -13.68 -14.41 -3.15
CA THR A 32 -13.38 -15.48 -4.10
C THR A 32 -12.00 -15.42 -4.74
N LEU A 33 -11.19 -14.39 -4.42
CA LEU A 33 -9.90 -14.15 -5.06
C LEU A 33 -8.75 -14.41 -4.09
N PHE A 34 -7.75 -15.13 -4.59
CA PHE A 34 -6.49 -15.42 -3.92
C PHE A 34 -5.37 -14.81 -4.76
N ASN A 35 -4.33 -14.28 -4.09
CA ASN A 35 -3.13 -13.87 -4.80
C ASN A 35 -2.31 -15.13 -5.14
N ASP A 36 -2.31 -15.56 -6.39
CA ASP A 36 -1.51 -16.69 -6.87
C ASP A 36 -0.18 -16.26 -7.51
N GLY A 37 0.11 -14.96 -7.52
CA GLY A 37 1.32 -14.35 -8.06
C GLY A 37 2.25 -13.78 -6.99
N ASP A 38 3.06 -12.80 -7.40
CA ASP A 38 3.97 -12.09 -6.50
C ASP A 38 3.19 -11.26 -5.45
N PRO A 39 3.79 -10.95 -4.29
CA PRO A 39 3.15 -10.13 -3.26
C PRO A 39 2.65 -8.78 -3.80
N MET A 40 1.47 -8.38 -3.32
CA MET A 40 0.81 -7.14 -3.70
C MET A 40 0.60 -6.24 -2.49
N VAL A 41 0.34 -4.96 -2.76
CA VAL A 41 -0.05 -3.96 -1.78
C VAL A 41 -1.41 -3.43 -2.14
N GLU A 42 -2.33 -3.50 -1.19
CA GLU A 42 -3.67 -2.94 -1.26
C GLU A 42 -3.74 -1.61 -0.51
N PHE A 43 -4.33 -0.60 -1.15
CA PHE A 43 -4.62 0.69 -0.56
C PHE A 43 -6.10 0.80 -0.23
N LEU A 44 -6.41 1.05 1.05
CA LEU A 44 -7.78 1.19 1.53
C LEU A 44 -8.04 2.62 2.06
N ASP A 45 -9.15 3.22 1.64
CA ASP A 45 -9.71 4.44 2.23
C ASP A 45 -10.45 4.08 3.52
N THR A 46 -9.91 4.43 4.68
CA THR A 46 -10.52 4.11 5.99
C THR A 46 -11.48 5.19 6.49
N THR A 47 -11.74 6.24 5.70
CA THR A 47 -12.60 7.35 6.13
C THR A 47 -14.09 7.06 5.99
N LEU A 48 -14.45 6.10 5.13
CA LEU A 48 -15.85 5.81 4.78
C LEU A 48 -16.44 4.65 5.61
N ASN A 49 -15.62 3.74 6.09
CA ASN A 49 -16.03 2.60 6.93
C ASN A 49 -14.83 2.07 7.74
N GLU A 50 -15.09 1.47 8.90
CA GLU A 50 -14.04 0.87 9.74
C GLU A 50 -13.32 -0.29 9.04
N ALA A 51 -13.98 -0.93 8.07
CA ALA A 51 -13.43 -2.00 7.26
C ALA A 51 -12.46 -1.52 6.16
N GLY A 52 -12.43 -0.22 5.86
CA GLY A 52 -11.76 0.33 4.68
C GLY A 52 -12.51 0.06 3.37
N GLN A 53 -12.40 0.99 2.41
CA GLN A 53 -12.77 0.77 1.02
C GLN A 53 -11.50 0.54 0.20
N SER A 54 -11.36 -0.65 -0.38
CA SER A 54 -10.27 -0.93 -1.34
C SER A 54 -10.35 0.01 -2.54
N ILE A 55 -9.23 0.67 -2.87
CA ILE A 55 -9.13 1.66 -3.95
C ILE A 55 -8.38 1.03 -5.13
N SER A 56 -7.18 0.50 -4.86
CA SER A 56 -6.26 0.01 -5.87
C SER A 56 -5.26 -0.97 -5.25
N MET A 57 -4.71 -1.84 -6.09
CA MET A 57 -3.64 -2.74 -5.69
C MET A 57 -2.47 -2.67 -6.68
N PHE A 58 -1.25 -2.80 -6.18
CA PHE A 58 -0.02 -2.78 -6.97
C PHE A 58 0.90 -3.91 -6.55
N TYR A 59 1.74 -4.41 -7.45
CA TYR A 59 2.81 -5.32 -7.05
C TYR A 59 3.82 -4.59 -6.16
N VAL A 60 4.31 -5.28 -5.13
CA VAL A 60 5.36 -4.75 -4.24
C VAL A 60 6.56 -4.28 -5.03
N SER A 61 6.99 -5.06 -6.03
CA SER A 61 8.12 -4.74 -6.90
C SER A 61 7.95 -3.41 -7.65
N SER A 62 6.74 -3.12 -8.13
CA SER A 62 6.44 -1.86 -8.83
C SER A 62 6.47 -0.66 -7.89
N LEU A 63 6.08 -0.84 -6.62
CA LEU A 63 6.17 0.23 -5.63
C LEU A 63 7.60 0.47 -5.18
N ILE A 64 8.40 -0.59 -5.02
CA ILE A 64 9.82 -0.46 -4.65
C ILE A 64 10.61 0.25 -5.76
N ASP A 65 10.35 -0.05 -7.03
CA ASP A 65 11.00 0.57 -8.20
C ASP A 65 10.53 2.01 -8.49
N HIS A 66 9.85 2.67 -7.53
CA HIS A 66 9.43 4.06 -7.68
C HIS A 66 10.62 5.03 -7.77
N GLU A 67 10.38 6.19 -8.37
CA GLU A 67 11.29 7.33 -8.30
C GLU A 67 11.11 8.03 -6.93
N PRO A 68 12.17 8.25 -6.13
CA PRO A 68 12.04 8.92 -4.83
C PRO A 68 11.38 10.29 -4.93
N GLY A 69 10.43 10.56 -4.03
CA GLY A 69 9.63 11.79 -4.01
C GLY A 69 8.52 11.87 -5.08
N SER A 70 8.34 10.83 -5.90
CA SER A 70 7.21 10.77 -6.85
C SER A 70 5.90 10.40 -6.15
N SER A 71 4.81 11.03 -6.56
CA SER A 71 3.46 10.73 -6.05
C SER A 71 2.82 9.54 -6.77
N LEU A 72 1.93 8.82 -6.08
CA LEU A 72 1.11 7.76 -6.66
C LEU A 72 -0.37 8.19 -6.70
N ASP A 73 -0.99 8.13 -7.88
CA ASP A 73 -2.42 8.35 -8.07
C ASP A 73 -3.15 7.00 -8.04
N LEU A 74 -4.02 6.81 -7.05
CA LEU A 74 -4.73 5.54 -6.84
C LEU A 74 -5.99 5.40 -7.69
N ALA A 75 -6.51 6.49 -8.28
CA ALA A 75 -7.82 6.48 -8.92
C ALA A 75 -8.04 7.59 -9.97
N GLY A 76 -7.05 7.85 -10.82
CA GLY A 76 -7.21 8.67 -12.02
C GLY A 76 -7.61 10.13 -11.74
N GLY A 77 -6.98 10.76 -10.74
CA GLY A 77 -7.06 12.20 -10.50
C GLY A 77 -7.97 12.61 -9.34
N ILE A 78 -8.46 11.65 -8.55
CA ILE A 78 -9.20 11.96 -7.32
C ILE A 78 -8.19 12.47 -6.28
N SER A 79 -8.15 13.80 -6.09
CA SER A 79 -7.16 14.49 -5.23
C SER A 79 -6.96 13.86 -3.85
N LYS A 80 -8.04 13.43 -3.17
CA LYS A 80 -7.93 12.78 -1.85
C LYS A 80 -7.24 11.41 -1.89
N TRP A 81 -7.20 10.75 -3.04
CA TRP A 81 -6.63 9.43 -3.29
C TRP A 81 -5.29 9.50 -4.03
N ILE A 82 -4.54 10.58 -3.80
CA ILE A 82 -3.15 10.71 -4.19
C ILE A 82 -2.29 10.47 -2.95
N ILE A 83 -1.30 9.59 -3.06
CA ILE A 83 -0.21 9.45 -2.10
C ILE A 83 0.90 10.40 -2.54
N ASP A 84 1.20 11.41 -1.74
CA ASP A 84 2.33 12.33 -1.99
C ASP A 84 3.68 11.62 -1.85
N GLY A 85 4.73 12.26 -2.39
CA GLY A 85 6.07 11.68 -2.44
C GLY A 85 6.63 11.26 -1.08
N ASP A 86 6.53 12.11 -0.05
CA ASP A 86 7.05 11.79 1.28
C ASP A 86 6.33 10.58 1.90
N THR A 87 5.01 10.49 1.68
CA THR A 87 4.22 9.34 2.12
C THR A 87 4.56 8.09 1.31
N MET A 88 4.81 8.22 0.01
CA MET A 88 5.24 7.11 -0.86
C MET A 88 6.59 6.56 -0.44
N ASP A 89 7.57 7.43 -0.20
CA ASP A 89 8.90 7.06 0.29
C ASP A 89 8.79 6.31 1.64
N SER A 90 7.90 6.75 2.53
CA SER A 90 7.63 6.09 3.81
C SER A 90 7.04 4.68 3.64
N ILE A 91 6.15 4.50 2.64
CA ILE A 91 5.59 3.19 2.30
C ILE A 91 6.70 2.28 1.75
N VAL A 92 7.58 2.79 0.88
CA VAL A 92 8.67 1.99 0.31
C VAL A 92 9.68 1.58 1.38
N ASP A 93 10.05 2.47 2.30
CA ASP A 93 10.90 2.14 3.43
C ASP A 93 10.29 1.01 4.28
N TRP A 94 8.98 1.08 4.55
CA TRP A 94 8.27 0.01 5.24
C TRP A 94 8.25 -1.31 4.47
N LEU A 95 8.03 -1.28 3.15
CA LEU A 95 8.07 -2.48 2.30
C LEU A 95 9.46 -3.11 2.27
N ASN A 96 10.51 -2.29 2.16
CA ASN A 96 11.89 -2.77 2.20
C ASN A 96 12.22 -3.44 3.54
N ASP A 97 11.80 -2.83 4.65
CA ASP A 97 11.95 -3.43 5.98
C ASP A 97 11.16 -4.74 6.11
N TYR A 98 9.92 -4.79 5.60
CA TYR A 98 9.07 -5.99 5.64
C TYR A 98 9.68 -7.18 4.91
N PHE A 99 10.14 -6.96 3.67
CA PHE A 99 10.69 -8.01 2.82
C PHE A 99 12.19 -8.25 3.03
N GLY A 100 12.84 -7.45 3.87
CA GLY A 100 14.28 -7.54 4.12
C GLY A 100 15.13 -7.15 2.91
N TYR A 101 14.60 -6.29 2.03
CA TYR A 101 15.41 -5.63 1.00
C TYR A 101 16.28 -4.59 1.73
N GLY A 102 17.55 -4.94 1.93
CA GLY A 102 18.45 -4.18 2.79
C GLY A 102 18.64 -2.72 2.36
N ARG A 103 18.79 -1.85 3.37
CA ARG A 103 19.50 -0.57 3.25
C ARG A 103 20.98 -0.77 2.95
#